data_AF-A0A975ILS5-F1
#
_entry.id   AF-A0A975ILS5-F1
#
_cell.length_a   1.000
_cell.length_b   1.000
_cell.length_c   1.000
_cell.angle_alpha   90.00
_cell.angle_beta   90.00
_cell.angle_gamma   90.00
#
_symmetry.space_group_name_H-M   'P 1'
#
loop_
_entity.id
_entity.type
_entity.pdbx_description
1 polymer ?
#
loop_
_entity_poly.entity_id
_entity_poly.type
_entity_poly.pdbx_seq_one_letter_code
_entity_poly.pdbx_strand_id
1 'polypeptide(L)'
;MNNNFFQKHLVTIVITSLFGIAIIIGFYQGINDVKQEENIQLYNFENADKNVQNEINQSIEKIQHFENQINLLEKQLKTKLINSSQFFINFYGGITDLSNDQFQKEISNDINSIMDTIETLKEHDLHSYLFDLAHQLSQDIINSSKNRVENSLSDIEEKLKKLTNKINSIQSKFQTTQKRLDQIKSYVLSEPTNYSLLPSDLSEREKTQINKLKNSWQLSLNLLKKEKTGVDEKQTECDEYQAQLNSLQPQIEALKPQQQKLEQDQADKNKIINQKKEVRGQFKYLPNQPEEVRKKREENKRILEAEIDKLQDEEIKIVGEIEEIEVQIGILEADQKMYQNMLTRAEGLKKDLEERYKEGEKQYKDSIISGLNELYDITSAEG
;
A
#
# COMPACT_ATOMS: atom_id res chain seq x y z
N MET A 1 -5.90 -34.33 42.02
CA MET A 1 -6.90 -33.98 40.98
C MET A 1 -6.14 -33.47 39.76
N ASN A 2 -6.52 -33.93 38.56
CA ASN A 2 -5.72 -33.82 37.33
C ASN A 2 -5.55 -32.37 36.84
N ASN A 3 -4.31 -31.89 36.77
CA ASN A 3 -3.88 -30.60 36.16
C ASN A 3 -4.10 -30.51 34.63
N ASN A 4 -4.67 -31.54 34.00
CA ASN A 4 -4.88 -31.59 32.54
C ASN A 4 -6.01 -30.71 32.01
N PHE A 5 -6.85 -30.14 32.87
CA PHE A 5 -7.97 -29.29 32.44
C PHE A 5 -7.50 -27.86 32.11
N PHE A 6 -6.62 -27.29 32.95
CA PHE A 6 -6.07 -25.95 32.75
C PHE A 6 -5.15 -25.86 31.53
N GLN A 7 -4.26 -26.83 31.31
CA GLN A 7 -3.44 -26.84 30.10
C GLN A 7 -4.28 -27.00 28.82
N LYS A 8 -5.33 -27.83 28.85
CA LYS A 8 -6.22 -27.98 27.69
C LYS A 8 -6.98 -26.70 27.36
N HIS A 9 -7.48 -25.98 28.36
CA HIS A 9 -8.29 -24.79 28.12
C HIS A 9 -7.46 -23.53 27.91
N LEU A 10 -6.28 -23.40 28.53
CA LEU A 10 -5.34 -22.31 28.24
C LEU A 10 -4.85 -22.37 26.79
N VAL A 11 -4.47 -23.57 26.31
CA VAL A 11 -4.10 -23.79 24.90
C VAL A 11 -5.29 -23.47 23.98
N THR A 12 -6.51 -23.87 24.35
CA THR A 12 -7.71 -23.52 23.56
C THR A 12 -7.95 -22.00 23.51
N ILE A 13 -7.76 -21.29 24.63
CA ILE A 13 -7.94 -19.84 24.73
C ILE A 13 -6.86 -19.11 23.91
N VAL A 14 -5.60 -19.51 24.02
CA VAL A 14 -4.49 -18.94 23.22
C VAL A 14 -4.73 -19.16 21.72
N ILE A 15 -5.18 -20.35 21.32
CA ILE A 15 -5.53 -20.64 19.91
C ILE A 15 -6.71 -19.78 19.44
N THR A 16 -7.75 -19.62 20.27
CA THR A 16 -8.93 -18.80 19.90
C THR A 16 -8.58 -17.31 19.79
N SER A 17 -7.68 -16.83 20.66
CA SER A 17 -7.16 -15.45 20.63
C SER A 17 -6.25 -15.20 19.43
N LEU A 18 -5.37 -16.15 19.07
CA LEU A 18 -4.50 -16.05 17.90
C LEU A 18 -5.30 -16.11 16.58
N PHE A 19 -6.36 -16.92 16.51
CA PHE A 19 -7.28 -16.92 15.37
C PHE A 19 -8.06 -15.59 15.25
N GLY A 20 -8.44 -14.99 16.38
CA GLY A 20 -9.04 -13.65 16.39
C GLY A 20 -8.10 -12.59 15.83
N ILE A 21 -6.83 -12.61 16.23
CA ILE A 21 -5.78 -11.68 15.77
C ILE A 21 -5.47 -11.90 14.27
N ALA A 22 -5.39 -13.16 13.81
CA ALA A 22 -5.13 -13.49 12.40
C ALA A 22 -6.29 -13.06 11.47
N ILE A 23 -7.54 -13.16 11.93
CA ILE A 23 -8.71 -12.66 11.19
C ILE A 23 -8.66 -11.12 11.11
N ILE A 24 -8.30 -10.44 12.19
CA ILE A 24 -8.15 -8.97 12.22
C ILE A 24 -7.01 -8.51 11.29
N ILE A 25 -5.86 -9.20 11.28
CA ILE A 25 -4.74 -8.92 10.37
C ILE A 25 -5.11 -9.24 8.91
N GLY A 26 -5.89 -10.30 8.67
CA GLY A 26 -6.40 -10.65 7.33
C GLY A 26 -7.36 -9.61 6.76
N PHE A 27 -8.18 -8.97 7.61
CA PHE A 27 -8.99 -7.80 7.24
C PHE A 27 -8.13 -6.54 7.03
N TYR A 28 -7.05 -6.37 7.80
CA TYR A 28 -6.09 -5.26 7.66
C TYR A 28 -5.31 -5.30 6.33
N GLN A 29 -4.88 -6.49 5.89
CA GLN A 29 -4.15 -6.66 4.63
C GLN A 29 -5.03 -6.51 3.38
N GLY A 30 -6.35 -6.69 3.50
CA GLY A 30 -7.29 -6.46 2.39
C GLY A 30 -7.67 -5.00 2.16
N ILE A 31 -7.37 -4.10 3.11
CA ILE A 31 -7.79 -2.68 3.06
C ILE A 31 -6.59 -1.73 2.88
N ASN A 32 -5.38 -2.11 3.30
CA ASN A 32 -4.18 -1.29 3.16
C ASN A 32 -3.66 -1.12 1.71
N ASP A 33 -4.30 -1.72 0.71
CA ASP A 33 -3.93 -1.52 -0.69
C ASP A 33 -4.36 -0.15 -1.25
N VAL A 34 -5.15 0.64 -0.53
CA VAL A 34 -5.56 1.98 -0.95
C VAL A 34 -5.28 2.99 0.16
N LYS A 35 -4.05 3.51 0.23
CA LYS A 35 -3.75 4.86 0.76
C LYS A 35 -2.27 5.20 0.61
N GLN A 36 -1.97 6.12 -0.31
CA GLN A 36 -0.93 7.11 -0.09
C GLN A 36 -1.49 8.50 -0.44
N GLU A 37 -1.22 9.41 0.49
CA GLU A 37 -1.21 10.89 0.41
C GLU A 37 -2.53 11.62 0.15
N GLU A 38 -3.00 12.41 1.13
CA GLU A 38 -2.66 13.84 1.25
C GLU A 38 -3.34 14.49 2.47
N ASN A 39 -2.62 15.44 3.08
CA ASN A 39 -3.12 16.36 4.10
C ASN A 39 -4.13 17.33 3.47
N ILE A 40 -5.44 17.13 3.69
CA ILE A 40 -6.46 18.08 3.23
C ILE A 40 -6.86 18.99 4.40
N GLN A 41 -6.44 20.26 4.31
CA GLN A 41 -6.99 21.33 5.13
C GLN A 41 -8.48 21.49 4.84
N LEU A 42 -9.32 21.36 5.87
CA LEU A 42 -10.76 21.55 5.82
C LEU A 42 -11.09 22.96 5.29
N TYR A 43 -11.59 23.05 4.06
CA TYR A 43 -12.21 24.27 3.54
C TYR A 43 -13.68 24.33 3.98
N ASN A 44 -14.09 25.48 4.52
CA ASN A 44 -15.50 25.76 4.86
C ASN A 44 -16.34 25.92 3.59
N PHE A 45 -17.26 24.98 3.34
CA PHE A 45 -18.22 24.98 2.23
C PHE A 45 -19.54 25.67 2.63
N GLU A 46 -19.51 26.98 2.89
CA GLU A 46 -20.74 27.75 3.20
C GLU A 46 -21.60 28.06 1.96
N ASN A 47 -21.16 27.70 0.73
CA ASN A 47 -21.83 28.07 -0.52
C ASN A 47 -22.04 26.91 -1.51
N ALA A 48 -22.30 25.68 -1.03
CA ALA A 48 -22.60 24.55 -1.92
C ALA A 48 -24.07 24.55 -2.43
N ASP A 49 -24.27 24.08 -3.66
CA ASP A 49 -25.58 23.90 -4.32
C ASP A 49 -26.54 23.06 -3.47
N LYS A 50 -27.86 23.28 -3.58
CA LYS A 50 -28.90 22.60 -2.78
C LYS A 50 -28.86 21.08 -2.91
N ASN A 51 -28.48 20.55 -4.07
CA ASN A 51 -28.32 19.10 -4.26
C ASN A 51 -27.10 18.55 -3.52
N VAL A 52 -25.98 19.29 -3.53
CA VAL A 52 -24.76 18.94 -2.78
C VAL A 52 -25.01 19.03 -1.27
N GLN A 53 -25.75 20.05 -0.82
CA GLN A 53 -26.18 20.16 0.57
C GLN A 53 -27.08 19.01 1.02
N ASN A 54 -27.94 18.50 0.12
CA ASN A 54 -28.79 17.35 0.43
C ASN A 54 -27.99 16.06 0.59
N GLU A 55 -26.97 15.83 -0.24
CA GLU A 55 -26.06 14.68 -0.13
C GLU A 55 -25.16 14.76 1.11
N ILE A 56 -24.71 15.97 1.47
CA ILE A 56 -23.99 16.23 2.73
C ILE A 56 -24.89 15.88 3.92
N ASN A 57 -26.14 16.33 3.95
CA ASN A 57 -27.07 16.06 5.04
C ASN A 57 -27.37 14.56 5.20
N GLN A 58 -27.59 13.85 4.09
CA GLN A 58 -27.77 12.39 4.12
C GLN A 58 -26.54 11.64 4.65
N SER A 59 -25.35 12.15 4.36
CA SER A 59 -24.08 11.57 4.84
C SER A 59 -23.89 11.82 6.33
N ILE A 60 -24.24 13.01 6.83
CA ILE A 60 -24.24 13.35 8.26
C ILE A 60 -25.18 12.41 9.04
N GLU A 61 -26.40 12.15 8.53
CA GLU A 61 -27.35 11.23 9.15
C GLU A 61 -26.82 9.80 9.26
N LYS A 62 -26.10 9.32 8.23
CA LYS A 62 -25.46 7.99 8.25
C LYS A 62 -24.33 7.92 9.27
N ILE A 63 -23.49 8.96 9.37
CA ILE A 63 -22.41 9.03 10.36
C ILE A 63 -23.00 8.97 11.78
N GLN A 64 -24.03 9.77 12.06
CA GLN A 64 -24.71 9.76 13.36
C GLN A 64 -25.34 8.40 13.67
N HIS A 65 -25.88 7.72 12.66
CA HIS A 65 -26.42 6.37 12.83
C HIS A 65 -25.32 5.36 13.23
N PHE A 66 -24.15 5.41 12.60
CA PHE A 66 -23.02 4.54 12.92
C PHE A 66 -22.43 4.83 14.31
N GLU A 67 -22.25 6.10 14.69
CA GLU A 67 -21.81 6.49 16.04
C GLU A 67 -22.72 5.89 17.12
N ASN A 68 -24.04 5.93 16.89
CA ASN A 68 -25.02 5.36 17.80
C ASN A 68 -24.91 3.82 17.90
N GLN A 69 -24.65 3.12 16.79
CA GLN A 69 -24.43 1.67 16.82
C GLN A 69 -23.15 1.30 17.57
N ILE A 70 -22.05 2.04 17.36
CA ILE A 70 -20.78 1.81 18.06
C ILE A 70 -20.96 2.02 19.57
N ASN A 71 -21.63 3.09 19.98
CA ASN A 71 -21.91 3.36 21.38
C ASN A 71 -22.78 2.28 22.04
N LEU A 72 -23.69 1.65 21.28
CA LEU A 72 -24.49 0.53 21.76
C LEU A 72 -23.65 -0.75 21.94
N LEU A 73 -22.78 -1.06 20.98
CA LEU A 73 -21.83 -2.16 21.04
C LEU A 73 -20.87 -2.02 22.23
N GLU A 74 -20.36 -0.81 22.48
CA GLU A 74 -19.47 -0.51 23.60
C GLU A 74 -20.17 -0.79 24.96
N LYS A 75 -21.42 -0.35 25.11
CA LYS A 75 -22.22 -0.62 26.32
C LYS A 75 -22.46 -2.12 26.52
N GLN A 76 -22.75 -2.85 25.46
CA GLN A 76 -22.96 -4.30 25.51
C GLN A 76 -21.67 -5.05 25.88
N LEU A 77 -20.53 -4.63 25.32
CA LEU A 77 -19.23 -5.20 25.61
C LEU A 77 -18.84 -4.97 27.09
N LYS A 78 -18.94 -3.72 27.59
CA LYS A 78 -18.70 -3.39 29.00
C LYS A 78 -19.56 -4.22 29.93
N THR A 79 -20.85 -4.39 29.60
CA THR A 79 -21.78 -5.20 30.41
C THR A 79 -21.36 -6.68 30.43
N LYS A 80 -20.98 -7.25 29.28
CA LYS A 80 -20.51 -8.65 29.22
C LYS A 80 -19.17 -8.86 29.94
N LEU A 81 -18.26 -7.89 29.86
CA LEU A 81 -16.97 -7.92 30.55
C LEU A 81 -17.16 -7.89 32.08
N ILE A 82 -18.02 -6.99 32.56
CA ILE A 82 -18.39 -6.89 33.98
C ILE A 82 -19.03 -8.19 34.46
N ASN A 83 -20.01 -8.73 33.72
CA ASN A 83 -20.68 -9.97 34.07
C ASN A 83 -19.72 -11.18 34.07
N SER A 84 -18.78 -11.24 33.13
CA SER A 84 -17.75 -12.29 33.06
C SER A 84 -16.79 -12.17 34.26
N SER A 85 -16.30 -10.97 34.56
CA SER A 85 -15.44 -10.71 35.72
C SER A 85 -16.13 -11.09 37.05
N GLN A 86 -17.42 -10.78 37.22
CA GLN A 86 -18.20 -11.18 38.40
C GLN A 86 -18.47 -12.68 38.45
N PHE A 87 -18.66 -13.34 37.30
CA PHE A 87 -18.74 -14.80 37.23
C PHE A 87 -17.43 -15.46 37.69
N PHE A 88 -16.28 -14.96 37.24
CA PHE A 88 -14.97 -15.45 37.68
C PHE A 88 -14.70 -15.19 39.16
N ILE A 89 -15.04 -14.00 39.68
CA ILE A 89 -14.91 -13.66 41.10
C ILE A 89 -15.77 -14.59 41.98
N ASN A 90 -17.02 -14.85 41.59
CA ASN A 90 -17.92 -15.73 42.34
C ASN A 90 -17.54 -17.22 42.24
N PHE A 91 -16.95 -17.64 41.12
CA PHE A 91 -16.53 -19.02 40.89
C PHE A 91 -15.20 -19.36 41.58
N TYR A 92 -14.27 -18.40 41.68
CA TYR A 92 -12.93 -18.60 42.23
C TYR A 92 -12.70 -17.99 43.62
N GLY A 93 -13.67 -17.26 44.19
CA GLY A 93 -13.62 -16.73 45.57
C GLY A 93 -13.47 -17.78 46.68
N GLY A 94 -13.34 -19.07 46.35
CA GLY A 94 -12.99 -20.16 47.27
C GLY A 94 -11.52 -20.61 47.24
N ILE A 95 -10.65 -20.07 46.37
CA ILE A 95 -9.24 -20.46 46.29
C ILE A 95 -8.36 -19.27 46.69
N THR A 96 -8.01 -19.22 47.98
CA THR A 96 -7.02 -18.31 48.55
C THR A 96 -5.62 -18.82 48.17
N ASP A 97 -4.90 -18.12 47.28
CA ASP A 97 -3.41 -18.12 47.26
C ASP A 97 -2.77 -17.19 46.18
N LEU A 98 -3.55 -16.55 45.31
CA LEU A 98 -3.11 -15.32 44.64
C LEU A 98 -3.64 -14.15 45.47
N SER A 99 -2.77 -13.24 45.92
CA SER A 99 -3.26 -12.03 46.60
C SER A 99 -4.26 -11.36 45.67
N ASN A 100 -5.51 -11.26 46.14
CA ASN A 100 -6.66 -10.82 45.35
C ASN A 100 -6.34 -9.51 44.59
N ASP A 101 -5.50 -8.67 45.18
CA ASP A 101 -5.06 -7.38 44.63
C ASP A 101 -4.15 -7.51 43.39
N GLN A 102 -3.25 -8.50 43.31
CA GLN A 102 -2.33 -8.63 42.18
C GLN A 102 -3.04 -9.14 40.92
N PHE A 103 -3.93 -10.12 41.09
CA PHE A 103 -4.76 -10.63 40.00
C PHE A 103 -5.79 -9.60 39.51
N GLN A 104 -6.41 -8.83 40.42
CA GLN A 104 -7.30 -7.72 40.07
C GLN A 104 -6.57 -6.60 39.32
N LYS A 105 -5.30 -6.35 39.68
CA LYS A 105 -4.46 -5.36 39.01
C LYS A 105 -4.05 -5.80 37.61
N GLU A 106 -3.67 -7.07 37.43
CA GLU A 106 -3.35 -7.62 36.10
C GLU A 106 -4.58 -7.60 35.19
N ILE A 107 -5.75 -8.05 35.67
CA ILE A 107 -7.00 -7.97 34.91
C ILE A 107 -7.38 -6.51 34.59
N SER A 108 -7.25 -5.59 35.54
CA SER A 108 -7.54 -4.16 35.27
C SER A 108 -6.60 -3.58 34.22
N ASN A 109 -5.32 -3.93 34.25
CA ASN A 109 -4.33 -3.48 33.27
C ASN A 109 -4.64 -4.04 31.88
N ASP A 110 -5.01 -5.33 31.79
CA ASP A 110 -5.38 -5.97 30.52
C ASP A 110 -6.67 -5.36 29.95
N ILE A 111 -7.66 -5.09 30.79
CA ILE A 111 -8.91 -4.44 30.38
C ILE A 111 -8.63 -3.01 29.87
N ASN A 112 -7.80 -2.24 30.57
CA ASN A 112 -7.45 -0.89 30.14
C ASN A 112 -6.64 -0.91 28.84
N SER A 113 -5.70 -1.83 28.68
CA SER A 113 -4.93 -2.00 27.42
C SER A 113 -5.82 -2.39 26.24
N ILE A 114 -6.82 -3.26 26.47
CA ILE A 114 -7.82 -3.63 25.46
C ILE A 114 -8.71 -2.42 25.13
N MET A 115 -9.13 -1.64 26.13
CA MET A 115 -9.93 -0.43 25.92
C MET A 115 -9.16 0.64 25.14
N ASP A 116 -7.90 0.90 25.48
CA ASP A 116 -7.01 1.83 24.75
C ASP A 116 -6.80 1.37 23.30
N THR A 117 -6.65 0.05 23.09
CA THR A 117 -6.53 -0.54 21.74
C THR A 117 -7.82 -0.36 20.95
N ILE A 118 -8.98 -0.59 21.56
CA ILE A 118 -10.30 -0.39 20.94
C ILE A 118 -10.52 1.09 20.60
N GLU A 119 -10.12 2.01 21.48
CA GLU A 119 -10.24 3.45 21.28
C GLU A 119 -9.32 3.93 20.15
N THR A 120 -8.08 3.44 20.11
CA THR A 120 -7.12 3.70 19.02
C THR A 120 -7.64 3.16 17.68
N LEU A 121 -8.21 1.95 17.66
CA LEU A 121 -8.82 1.36 16.47
C LEU A 121 -10.06 2.15 16.01
N LYS A 122 -10.89 2.63 16.94
CA LYS A 122 -12.07 3.45 16.66
C LYS A 122 -11.68 4.80 16.06
N GLU A 123 -10.64 5.45 16.58
CA GLU A 123 -10.10 6.68 16.00
C GLU A 123 -9.51 6.44 14.61
N HIS A 124 -8.73 5.36 14.44
CA HIS A 124 -8.10 5.02 13.17
C HIS A 124 -9.11 4.63 12.08
N ASP A 125 -10.11 3.80 12.39
CA ASP A 125 -11.12 3.35 11.44
C ASP A 125 -12.12 4.47 11.10
N LEU A 126 -12.50 5.31 12.07
CA LEU A 126 -13.34 6.48 11.81
C LEU A 126 -12.58 7.50 10.96
N HIS A 127 -11.30 7.75 11.24
CA HIS A 127 -10.47 8.65 10.44
C HIS A 127 -10.26 8.09 9.03
N SER A 128 -10.03 6.79 8.89
CA SER A 128 -9.90 6.10 7.60
C SER A 128 -11.18 6.20 6.78
N TYR A 129 -12.34 5.95 7.39
CA TYR A 129 -13.65 6.03 6.73
C TYR A 129 -14.02 7.48 6.36
N LEU A 130 -13.75 8.44 7.23
CA LEU A 130 -13.95 9.86 6.95
C LEU A 130 -13.03 10.35 5.83
N PHE A 131 -11.79 9.85 5.77
CA PHE A 131 -10.86 10.12 4.68
C PHE A 131 -11.38 9.57 3.35
N ASP A 132 -11.88 8.33 3.32
CA ASP A 132 -12.43 7.73 2.10
C ASP A 132 -13.70 8.44 1.63
N LEU A 133 -14.56 8.83 2.56
CA LEU A 133 -15.77 9.61 2.25
C LEU A 133 -15.41 11.01 1.74
N ALA A 134 -14.45 11.70 2.37
CA ALA A 134 -13.97 13.01 1.91
C ALA A 134 -13.30 12.91 0.53
N HIS A 135 -12.56 11.83 0.28
CA HIS A 135 -11.96 11.56 -1.01
C HIS A 135 -13.03 11.31 -2.08
N GLN A 136 -14.03 10.48 -1.81
CA GLN A 136 -15.14 10.22 -2.73
C GLN A 136 -15.93 11.49 -3.06
N LEU A 137 -16.29 12.28 -2.03
CA LEU A 137 -16.95 13.57 -2.22
C LEU A 137 -16.10 14.54 -3.06
N SER A 138 -14.79 14.58 -2.82
CA SER A 138 -13.87 15.38 -3.62
C SER A 138 -13.83 14.91 -5.07
N GLN A 139 -13.75 13.60 -5.31
CA GLN A 139 -13.76 13.03 -6.66
C GLN A 139 -15.08 13.30 -7.40
N ASP A 140 -16.23 13.20 -6.74
CA ASP A 140 -17.53 13.50 -7.36
C ASP A 140 -17.69 14.98 -7.71
N ILE A 141 -17.19 15.88 -6.85
CA ILE A 141 -17.12 17.32 -7.13
C ILE A 141 -16.16 17.61 -8.29
N ILE A 142 -14.99 16.97 -8.32
CA ILE A 142 -14.01 17.09 -9.40
C ILE A 142 -14.59 16.58 -10.70
N ASN A 143 -15.24 15.42 -10.71
CA ASN A 143 -15.85 14.79 -11.88
C ASN A 143 -17.02 15.62 -12.45
N SER A 144 -17.90 16.12 -11.59
CA SER A 144 -19.00 16.99 -12.02
C SER A 144 -18.48 18.33 -12.56
N SER A 145 -17.45 18.91 -11.95
CA SER A 145 -16.78 20.12 -12.44
C SER A 145 -16.07 19.87 -13.78
N LYS A 146 -15.36 18.75 -13.90
CA LYS A 146 -14.70 18.30 -15.12
C LYS A 146 -15.69 18.15 -16.27
N ASN A 147 -16.82 17.46 -16.05
CA ASN A 147 -17.87 17.31 -17.05
C ASN A 147 -18.44 18.66 -17.52
N ARG A 148 -18.61 19.64 -16.60
CA ARG A 148 -19.06 20.99 -16.98
C ARG A 148 -18.03 21.74 -17.81
N VAL A 149 -16.75 21.62 -17.46
CA VAL A 149 -15.64 22.22 -18.21
C VAL A 149 -15.54 21.58 -19.59
N GLU A 150 -15.61 20.25 -19.69
CA GLU A 150 -15.58 19.50 -20.96
C GLU A 150 -16.75 19.89 -21.87
N ASN A 151 -17.97 19.98 -21.34
CA ASN A 151 -19.12 20.45 -22.11
C ASN A 151 -18.95 21.89 -22.61
N SER A 152 -18.43 22.78 -21.76
CA SER A 152 -18.16 24.17 -22.13
C SER A 152 -17.04 24.26 -23.18
N LEU A 153 -16.04 23.39 -23.09
CA LEU A 153 -14.95 23.29 -24.05
C LEU A 153 -15.47 22.83 -25.41
N SER A 154 -16.31 21.79 -25.44
CA SER A 154 -16.98 21.29 -26.65
C SER A 154 -17.80 22.38 -27.36
N ASP A 155 -18.58 23.17 -26.61
CA ASP A 155 -19.33 24.31 -27.14
C ASP A 155 -18.42 25.39 -27.75
N ILE A 156 -17.27 25.65 -27.11
CA ILE A 156 -16.26 26.60 -27.60
C ILE A 156 -15.60 26.06 -28.87
N GLU A 157 -15.25 24.78 -28.91
CA GLU A 157 -14.68 24.11 -30.08
C GLU A 157 -15.63 24.15 -31.27
N GLU A 158 -16.93 23.91 -31.06
CA GLU A 158 -17.93 23.99 -32.13
C GLU A 158 -18.06 25.43 -32.68
N LYS A 159 -18.06 26.43 -31.79
CA LYS A 159 -18.08 27.85 -32.18
C LYS A 159 -16.81 28.24 -32.94
N LEU A 160 -15.64 27.80 -32.50
CA LEU A 160 -14.37 28.01 -33.20
C LEU A 160 -14.40 27.36 -34.57
N LYS A 161 -14.86 26.12 -34.69
CA LYS A 161 -15.00 25.42 -35.98
C LYS A 161 -15.91 26.17 -36.94
N LYS A 162 -17.06 26.68 -36.48
CA LYS A 162 -17.97 27.52 -37.29
C LYS A 162 -17.29 28.82 -37.74
N LEU A 163 -16.50 29.46 -36.87
CA LEU A 163 -15.77 30.69 -37.20
C LEU A 163 -14.65 30.41 -38.22
N THR A 164 -13.89 29.34 -38.02
CA THR A 164 -12.85 28.86 -38.93
C THR A 164 -13.43 28.54 -40.30
N ASN A 165 -14.57 27.85 -40.38
CA ASN A 165 -15.26 27.59 -41.64
C ASN A 165 -15.69 28.88 -42.35
N LYS A 166 -16.19 29.88 -41.62
CA LYS A 166 -16.53 31.19 -42.19
C LYS A 166 -15.28 31.93 -42.70
N ILE A 167 -14.19 31.92 -41.94
CA ILE A 167 -12.91 32.52 -42.35
C ILE A 167 -12.34 31.81 -43.57
N ASN A 168 -12.34 30.48 -43.58
CA ASN A 168 -11.88 29.66 -44.71
C ASN A 168 -12.78 29.83 -45.94
N SER A 169 -14.09 30.09 -45.77
CA SER A 169 -14.97 30.42 -46.90
C SER A 169 -14.68 31.79 -47.53
N ILE A 170 -14.04 32.69 -46.76
CA ILE A 170 -13.62 34.03 -47.21
C ILE A 170 -12.17 33.99 -47.74
N GLN A 171 -11.34 33.09 -47.21
CA GLN A 171 -9.95 32.89 -47.63
C GLN A 171 -9.87 31.81 -48.70
N SER A 172 -9.70 32.20 -49.97
CA SER A 172 -9.34 31.24 -51.03
C SER A 172 -8.11 30.43 -50.58
N LYS A 173 -8.19 29.10 -50.71
CA LYS A 173 -7.07 28.19 -50.49
C LYS A 173 -5.92 28.51 -51.43
N PHE A 174 -4.70 28.19 -51.01
CA PHE A 174 -3.52 28.33 -51.84
C PHE A 174 -3.45 27.17 -52.83
N GLN A 175 -3.18 27.47 -54.10
CA GLN A 175 -2.91 26.43 -55.09
C GLN A 175 -1.47 25.95 -54.92
N THR A 176 -1.25 24.64 -54.86
CA THR A 176 0.10 24.06 -54.72
C THR A 176 0.20 22.68 -55.37
N THR A 177 1.42 22.15 -55.49
CA THR A 177 1.66 20.77 -55.91
C THR A 177 1.85 19.87 -54.68
N GLN A 178 1.63 18.56 -54.84
CA GLN A 178 1.84 17.59 -53.76
C GLN A 178 3.27 17.65 -53.20
N LYS A 179 4.27 17.73 -54.09
CA LYS A 179 5.69 17.85 -53.73
C LYS A 179 5.98 19.08 -52.86
N ARG A 180 5.41 20.25 -53.21
CA ARG A 180 5.60 21.49 -52.44
C ARG A 180 4.89 21.42 -51.09
N LEU A 181 3.69 20.82 -51.04
CA LEU A 181 2.98 20.57 -49.79
C LEU A 181 3.78 19.66 -48.84
N ASP A 182 4.39 18.59 -49.35
CA ASP A 182 5.17 17.66 -48.52
C ASP A 182 6.48 18.29 -48.01
N GLN A 183 7.09 19.20 -48.79
CA GLN A 183 8.18 20.06 -48.29
C GLN A 183 7.71 20.95 -47.13
N ILE A 184 6.54 21.58 -47.25
CA ILE A 184 5.96 22.41 -46.20
C ILE A 184 5.63 21.58 -44.94
N LYS A 185 5.05 20.38 -45.09
CA LYS A 185 4.81 19.45 -43.97
C LYS A 185 6.12 19.14 -43.24
N SER A 186 7.18 18.84 -43.99
CA SER A 186 8.51 18.57 -43.44
C SER A 186 9.07 19.78 -42.68
N TYR A 187 8.92 20.99 -43.24
CA TYR A 187 9.29 22.23 -42.53
C TYR A 187 8.51 22.39 -41.22
N VAL A 188 7.18 22.28 -41.26
CA VAL A 188 6.33 22.50 -40.09
C VAL A 188 6.67 21.50 -38.99
N LEU A 189 6.83 20.23 -39.32
CA LEU A 189 7.09 19.17 -38.33
C LEU A 189 8.55 19.06 -37.86
N SER A 190 9.51 19.73 -38.53
CA SER A 190 10.94 19.64 -38.18
C SER A 190 11.28 20.16 -36.78
N GLU A 191 12.17 19.45 -36.07
CA GLU A 191 12.89 19.94 -34.90
C GLU A 191 14.40 19.66 -35.05
N PRO A 192 15.29 20.66 -34.85
CA PRO A 192 15.00 22.09 -34.66
C PRO A 192 14.42 22.73 -35.94
N THR A 193 13.92 23.96 -35.83
CA THR A 193 13.39 24.71 -36.99
C THR A 193 14.44 24.83 -38.09
N ASN A 194 14.14 24.27 -39.26
CA ASN A 194 15.01 24.36 -40.43
C ASN A 194 14.36 25.17 -41.56
N TYR A 195 14.69 26.45 -41.65
CA TYR A 195 14.19 27.34 -42.70
C TYR A 195 14.59 26.92 -44.13
N SER A 196 15.61 26.08 -44.30
CA SER A 196 15.99 25.57 -45.63
C SER A 196 14.94 24.64 -46.25
N LEU A 197 14.01 24.11 -45.45
CA LEU A 197 12.91 23.25 -45.91
C LEU A 197 11.69 24.05 -46.40
N LEU A 198 11.67 25.37 -46.15
CA LEU A 198 10.55 26.22 -46.52
C LEU A 198 10.70 26.66 -48.00
N PRO A 199 9.68 26.51 -48.84
CA PRO A 199 9.73 27.01 -50.21
C PRO A 199 10.01 28.52 -50.27
N SER A 200 10.86 28.94 -51.20
CA SER A 200 11.34 30.34 -51.30
C SER A 200 10.30 31.30 -51.91
N ASP A 201 9.31 30.77 -52.60
CA ASP A 201 8.32 31.46 -53.44
C ASP A 201 6.95 31.62 -52.75
N LEU A 202 6.87 31.50 -51.43
CA LEU A 202 5.62 31.65 -50.67
C LEU A 202 5.19 33.11 -50.60
N SER A 203 3.89 33.35 -50.69
CA SER A 203 3.33 34.68 -50.40
C SER A 203 3.43 35.01 -48.90
N GLU A 204 3.44 36.30 -48.53
CA GLU A 204 3.47 36.70 -47.12
C GLU A 204 2.30 36.16 -46.30
N ARG A 205 1.12 36.07 -46.92
CA ARG A 205 -0.08 35.48 -46.30
C ARG A 205 0.11 33.99 -46.02
N GLU A 206 0.70 33.26 -46.98
CA GLU A 206 0.97 31.83 -46.88
C GLU A 206 2.04 31.53 -45.81
N LYS A 207 3.14 32.29 -45.81
CA LYS A 207 4.16 32.24 -44.74
C LYS A 207 3.55 32.46 -43.36
N THR A 208 2.65 33.44 -43.24
CA THR A 208 1.98 33.73 -41.96
C THR A 208 1.14 32.55 -41.46
N GLN A 209 0.36 31.90 -42.34
CA GLN A 209 -0.46 30.74 -41.95
C GLN A 209 0.41 29.52 -41.62
N ILE A 210 1.45 29.24 -42.42
CA ILE A 210 2.42 28.16 -42.13
C ILE A 210 3.09 28.39 -40.77
N ASN A 211 3.52 29.63 -40.48
CA ASN A 211 4.18 29.95 -39.22
C ASN A 211 3.24 29.82 -38.00
N LYS A 212 1.93 30.08 -38.15
CA LYS A 212 0.97 29.79 -37.08
C LYS A 212 0.91 28.29 -36.76
N LEU A 213 0.87 27.44 -37.78
CA LEU A 213 0.90 25.98 -37.60
C LEU A 213 2.23 25.52 -37.01
N LYS A 214 3.36 26.09 -37.46
CA LYS A 214 4.69 25.83 -36.88
C LYS A 214 4.74 26.16 -35.39
N ASN A 215 4.24 27.33 -35.00
CA ASN A 215 4.20 27.76 -33.61
C ASN A 215 3.27 26.86 -32.78
N SER A 216 2.13 26.47 -33.33
CA SER A 216 1.23 25.51 -32.68
C SER A 216 1.91 24.16 -32.44
N TRP A 217 2.62 23.64 -33.43
CA TRP A 217 3.40 22.40 -33.29
C TRP A 217 4.49 22.52 -32.22
N GLN A 218 5.22 23.64 -32.19
CA GLN A 218 6.23 23.91 -31.16
C GLN A 218 5.64 23.95 -29.74
N LEU A 219 4.45 24.53 -29.57
CA LEU A 219 3.75 24.52 -28.28
C LEU A 219 3.37 23.09 -27.87
N SER A 220 2.80 22.30 -28.79
CA SER A 220 2.50 20.88 -28.55
C SER A 220 3.75 20.07 -28.18
N LEU A 221 4.87 20.27 -28.89
CA LEU A 221 6.14 19.62 -28.58
C LEU A 221 6.66 19.96 -27.18
N ASN A 222 6.50 21.21 -26.74
CA ASN A 222 6.90 21.60 -25.39
C ASN A 222 6.05 20.90 -24.32
N LEU A 223 4.77 20.64 -24.59
CA LEU A 223 3.91 19.85 -23.70
C LEU A 223 4.35 18.38 -23.70
N LEU A 224 4.57 17.79 -24.87
CA LEU A 224 5.06 16.41 -25.02
C LEU A 224 6.41 16.20 -24.33
N LYS A 225 7.33 17.16 -24.40
CA LYS A 225 8.62 17.11 -23.68
C LYS A 225 8.44 17.04 -22.15
N LYS A 226 7.44 17.75 -21.60
CA LYS A 226 7.10 17.66 -20.17
C LYS A 226 6.54 16.29 -19.81
N GLU A 227 5.63 15.75 -20.63
CA GLU A 227 5.10 14.39 -20.42
C GLU A 227 6.22 13.35 -20.51
N LYS A 228 7.14 13.49 -21.46
CA LYS A 228 8.30 12.63 -21.59
C LYS A 228 9.21 12.69 -20.36
N THR A 229 9.38 13.88 -19.77
CA THR A 229 10.10 14.04 -18.49
C THR A 229 9.42 13.25 -17.39
N GLY A 230 8.08 13.28 -17.31
CA GLY A 230 7.33 12.46 -16.33
C GLY A 230 7.49 10.95 -16.54
N VAL A 231 7.62 10.49 -17.80
CA VAL A 231 7.96 9.08 -18.08
C VAL A 231 9.35 8.73 -17.54
N ASP A 232 10.33 9.61 -17.75
CA ASP A 232 11.71 9.38 -17.34
C ASP A 232 11.86 9.43 -15.80
N GLU A 233 11.11 10.31 -15.12
CA GLU A 233 10.98 10.34 -13.66
C GLU A 233 10.41 9.01 -13.13
N LYS A 234 9.32 8.50 -13.73
CA LYS A 234 8.76 7.19 -13.33
C LYS A 234 9.68 6.02 -13.64
N GLN A 235 10.49 6.09 -14.70
CA GLN A 235 11.54 5.09 -14.92
C GLN A 235 12.57 5.10 -13.79
N THR A 236 12.96 6.28 -13.32
CA THR A 236 13.92 6.42 -12.21
C THR A 236 13.35 5.80 -10.93
N GLU A 237 12.08 6.06 -10.61
CA GLU A 237 11.40 5.41 -9.47
C GLU A 237 11.39 3.87 -9.60
N CYS A 238 11.10 3.33 -10.79
CA CYS A 238 11.17 1.88 -11.02
C CYS A 238 12.57 1.33 -10.77
N ASP A 239 13.61 2.01 -11.27
CA ASP A 239 15.00 1.59 -11.11
C ASP A 239 15.41 1.59 -9.63
N GLU A 240 14.96 2.58 -8.86
CA GLU A 240 15.19 2.66 -7.41
C GLU A 240 14.52 1.50 -6.66
N TYR A 241 13.23 1.23 -6.90
CA TYR A 241 12.52 0.12 -6.26
C TYR A 241 13.14 -1.23 -6.64
N GLN A 242 13.56 -1.40 -7.89
CA GLN A 242 14.25 -2.59 -8.34
C GLN A 242 15.61 -2.76 -7.64
N ALA A 243 16.35 -1.67 -7.43
CA ALA A 243 17.61 -1.70 -6.69
C ALA A 243 17.39 -2.11 -5.22
N GLN A 244 16.34 -1.60 -4.57
CA GLN A 244 15.99 -1.99 -3.20
C GLN A 244 15.66 -3.49 -3.12
N LEU A 245 14.83 -4.01 -4.03
CA LEU A 245 14.51 -5.44 -4.12
C LEU A 245 15.77 -6.30 -4.30
N ASN A 246 16.67 -5.89 -5.20
CA ASN A 246 17.92 -6.59 -5.45
C ASN A 246 18.86 -6.58 -4.23
N SER A 247 18.73 -5.59 -3.34
CA SER A 247 19.50 -5.50 -2.10
C SER A 247 18.94 -6.36 -0.96
N LEU A 248 17.62 -6.59 -0.94
CA LEU A 248 16.94 -7.37 0.10
C LEU A 248 17.07 -8.89 -0.12
N GLN A 249 16.98 -9.34 -1.38
CA GLN A 249 17.00 -10.77 -1.72
C GLN A 249 18.23 -11.51 -1.13
N PRO A 250 19.48 -11.00 -1.27
CA PRO A 250 20.65 -11.66 -0.71
C PRO A 250 20.66 -11.71 0.83
N GLN A 251 20.04 -10.74 1.51
CA GLN A 251 19.98 -10.71 2.97
C GLN A 251 19.09 -11.81 3.51
N ILE A 252 17.91 -12.01 2.90
CA ILE A 252 17.00 -13.11 3.24
C ILE A 252 17.68 -14.46 2.97
N GLU A 253 18.34 -14.60 1.81
CA GLU A 253 19.05 -15.83 1.45
C GLU A 253 20.24 -16.14 2.37
N ALA A 254 20.88 -15.12 2.96
CA ALA A 254 21.96 -15.31 3.91
C ALA A 254 21.48 -15.75 5.30
N LEU A 255 20.26 -15.37 5.71
CA LEU A 255 19.70 -15.71 7.02
C LEU A 255 19.10 -17.13 7.07
N LYS A 256 18.48 -17.60 5.98
CA LYS A 256 17.85 -18.94 5.92
C LYS A 256 18.78 -20.10 6.31
N PRO A 257 20.03 -20.18 5.81
CA PRO A 257 20.97 -21.22 6.23
C PRO A 257 21.41 -21.10 7.70
N GLN A 258 21.46 -19.88 8.24
CA GLN A 258 21.82 -19.66 9.65
C GLN A 258 20.72 -20.17 10.57
N GLN A 259 19.46 -19.87 10.24
CA GLN A 259 18.28 -20.39 10.94
C GLN A 259 18.26 -21.93 10.94
N GLN A 260 18.40 -22.55 9.77
CA GLN A 260 18.41 -24.02 9.64
C GLN A 260 19.50 -24.70 10.48
N LYS A 261 20.67 -24.07 10.57
CA LYS A 261 21.76 -24.58 11.39
C LYS A 261 21.40 -24.53 12.89
N LEU A 262 20.83 -23.42 13.35
CA LEU A 262 20.41 -23.27 14.75
C LEU A 262 19.26 -24.23 15.11
N GLU A 263 18.31 -24.44 14.21
CA GLU A 263 17.24 -25.44 14.38
C GLU A 263 17.80 -26.86 14.54
N GLN A 264 18.82 -27.20 13.75
CA GLN A 264 19.52 -28.48 13.88
C GLN A 264 20.26 -28.59 15.21
N ASP A 265 20.98 -27.54 15.62
CA ASP A 265 21.69 -27.48 16.91
C ASP A 265 20.71 -27.60 18.10
N GLN A 266 19.53 -26.97 18.00
CA GLN A 266 18.45 -27.09 18.98
C GLN A 266 17.94 -28.53 19.08
N ALA A 267 17.68 -29.19 17.94
CA ALA A 267 17.20 -30.56 17.89
C ALA A 267 18.22 -31.55 18.50
N ASP A 268 19.50 -31.37 18.19
CA ASP A 268 20.59 -32.19 18.73
C ASP A 268 20.77 -31.99 20.23
N LYS A 269 20.69 -30.75 20.74
CA LYS A 269 20.69 -30.49 22.18
C LYS A 269 19.50 -31.14 22.89
N ASN A 270 18.30 -31.02 22.31
CA ASN A 270 17.10 -31.62 22.87
C ASN A 270 17.22 -33.15 23.01
N LYS A 271 17.84 -33.80 22.03
CA LYS A 271 18.15 -35.23 22.08
C LYS A 271 19.08 -35.58 23.25
N ILE A 272 20.15 -34.80 23.47
CA ILE A 272 21.10 -35.00 24.58
C ILE A 272 20.40 -34.80 25.93
N ILE A 273 19.60 -33.74 26.07
CA ILE A 273 18.83 -33.44 27.29
C ILE A 273 17.90 -34.61 27.63
N ASN A 274 17.17 -35.14 26.64
CA ASN A 274 16.26 -36.27 26.84
C ASN A 274 17.00 -37.55 27.26
N GLN A 275 18.13 -37.87 26.63
CA GLN A 275 18.98 -39.00 27.03
C GLN A 275 19.45 -38.86 28.48
N LYS A 276 19.88 -37.66 28.90
CA LYS A 276 20.30 -37.42 30.29
C LYS A 276 19.13 -37.50 31.27
N LYS A 277 17.94 -37.02 30.91
CA LYS A 277 16.72 -37.16 31.73
C LYS A 277 16.34 -38.63 31.92
N GLU A 278 16.50 -39.48 30.91
CA GLU A 278 16.30 -40.93 31.03
C GLU A 278 17.30 -41.58 31.99
N VAL A 279 18.59 -41.28 31.85
CA VAL A 279 19.64 -41.76 32.76
C VAL A 279 19.37 -41.30 34.20
N ARG A 280 18.94 -40.05 34.39
CA ARG A 280 18.53 -39.52 35.70
C ARG A 280 17.40 -40.34 36.31
N GLY A 281 16.41 -40.74 35.49
CA GLY A 281 15.30 -41.59 35.90
C GLY A 281 15.71 -42.97 36.43
N GLN A 282 16.89 -43.47 36.06
CA GLN A 282 17.42 -44.76 36.51
C GLN A 282 18.00 -44.69 37.95
N PHE A 283 18.28 -43.49 38.47
CA PHE A 283 18.73 -43.28 39.86
C PHE A 283 17.55 -43.33 40.87
N LYS A 284 16.72 -44.38 40.80
CA LYS A 284 15.60 -44.59 41.71
C LYS A 284 16.10 -44.91 43.13
N TYR A 285 15.39 -44.41 44.16
CA TYR A 285 15.71 -44.68 45.57
C TYR A 285 15.51 -46.17 45.89
N LEU A 286 16.55 -46.81 46.46
CA LEU A 286 16.52 -48.21 46.90
C LEU A 286 16.83 -48.26 48.41
N PRO A 287 15.83 -48.50 49.29
CA PRO A 287 15.99 -48.38 50.75
C PRO A 287 16.98 -49.36 51.39
N ASN A 288 17.35 -50.45 50.69
CA ASN A 288 18.16 -51.54 51.25
C ASN A 288 19.66 -51.46 50.86
N GLN A 289 20.16 -50.30 50.45
CA GLN A 289 21.57 -50.13 50.06
C GLN A 289 22.43 -49.54 51.19
N PRO A 290 23.74 -49.84 51.25
CA PRO A 290 24.67 -49.21 52.19
C PRO A 290 24.67 -47.67 52.05
N GLU A 291 24.85 -46.96 53.17
CA GLU A 291 24.77 -45.50 53.23
C GLU A 291 25.72 -44.79 52.26
N GLU A 292 26.94 -45.31 52.08
CA GLU A 292 27.91 -44.76 51.11
C GLU A 292 27.41 -44.86 49.66
N VAL A 293 26.73 -45.96 49.32
CA VAL A 293 26.15 -46.17 47.98
C VAL A 293 24.99 -45.18 47.75
N ARG A 294 24.19 -44.93 48.79
CA ARG A 294 23.09 -43.96 48.75
C ARG A 294 23.61 -42.53 48.53
N LYS A 295 24.63 -42.11 49.29
CA LYS A 295 25.25 -40.78 49.15
C LYS A 295 25.87 -40.58 47.77
N LYS A 296 26.62 -41.56 47.26
CA LYS A 296 27.24 -41.48 45.93
C LYS A 296 26.21 -41.41 44.80
N ARG A 297 25.08 -42.11 44.93
CA ARG A 297 23.97 -42.00 43.97
C ARG A 297 23.32 -40.62 43.98
N GLU A 298 23.09 -40.06 45.16
CA GLU A 298 22.52 -38.71 45.31
C GLU A 298 23.46 -37.66 44.71
N GLU A 299 24.77 -37.78 44.94
CA GLU A 299 25.79 -36.92 44.35
C GLU A 299 25.78 -37.01 42.82
N ASN A 300 25.81 -38.22 42.24
CA ASN A 300 25.73 -38.41 40.79
C ASN A 300 24.45 -37.83 40.19
N LYS A 301 23.31 -37.97 40.89
CA LYS A 301 22.03 -37.40 40.47
C LYS A 301 22.09 -35.86 40.45
N ARG A 302 22.66 -35.23 41.49
CA ARG A 302 22.84 -33.77 41.55
C ARG A 302 23.76 -33.25 40.45
N ILE A 303 24.85 -33.96 40.15
CA ILE A 303 25.76 -33.62 39.05
C ILE A 303 25.01 -33.68 37.71
N LEU A 304 24.21 -34.73 37.50
CA LEU A 304 23.44 -34.90 36.27
C LEU A 304 22.32 -33.86 36.12
N GLU A 305 21.68 -33.47 37.23
CA GLU A 305 20.70 -32.37 37.25
C GLU A 305 21.35 -31.04 36.86
N ALA A 306 22.50 -30.70 37.46
CA ALA A 306 23.22 -29.48 37.10
C ALA A 306 23.66 -29.45 35.62
N GLU A 307 24.03 -30.61 35.06
CA GLU A 307 24.39 -30.71 33.65
C GLU A 307 23.16 -30.57 32.72
N ILE A 308 22.01 -31.12 33.12
CA ILE A 308 20.74 -30.92 32.40
C ILE A 308 20.35 -29.44 32.44
N ASP A 309 20.40 -28.80 33.60
CA ASP A 309 20.04 -27.38 33.76
C ASP A 309 20.91 -26.50 32.85
N LYS A 310 22.23 -26.73 32.83
CA LYS A 310 23.15 -26.02 31.92
C LYS A 310 22.79 -26.22 30.44
N LEU A 311 22.44 -27.44 30.03
CA LEU A 311 22.04 -27.71 28.65
C LEU A 311 20.71 -27.04 28.29
N GLN A 312 19.77 -26.95 29.24
CA GLN A 312 18.51 -26.24 29.06
C GLN A 312 18.72 -24.73 28.95
N ASP A 313 19.66 -24.15 29.71
CA ASP A 313 20.04 -22.75 29.57
C ASP A 313 20.65 -22.47 28.17
N GLU A 314 21.48 -23.38 27.66
CA GLU A 314 22.03 -23.29 26.31
C GLU A 314 20.96 -23.47 25.21
N GLU A 315 19.96 -24.33 25.45
CA GLU A 315 18.81 -24.50 24.56
C GLU A 315 17.97 -23.22 24.47
N ILE A 316 17.66 -22.59 25.61
CA ILE A 316 16.90 -21.33 25.67
C ILE A 316 17.60 -20.23 24.85
N LYS A 317 18.95 -20.17 24.92
CA LYS A 317 19.71 -19.21 24.11
C LYS A 317 19.57 -19.45 22.61
N ILE A 318 19.66 -20.71 22.17
CA ILE A 318 19.49 -21.06 20.76
C ILE A 318 18.07 -20.73 20.29
N VAL A 319 17.05 -21.01 21.11
CA VAL A 319 15.66 -20.62 20.81
C VAL A 319 15.54 -19.12 20.63
N GLY A 320 16.15 -18.33 21.52
CA GLY A 320 16.17 -16.86 21.38
C GLY A 320 16.86 -16.40 20.09
N GLU A 321 18.01 -16.99 19.73
CA GLU A 321 18.71 -16.67 18.47
C GLU A 321 17.88 -17.03 17.23
N ILE A 322 17.14 -18.15 17.26
CA ILE A 322 16.21 -18.53 16.18
C ILE A 322 15.08 -17.50 16.06
N GLU A 323 14.43 -17.15 17.17
CA GLU A 323 13.34 -16.16 17.20
C GLU A 323 13.81 -14.79 16.66
N GLU A 324 15.02 -14.35 17.01
CA GLU A 324 15.60 -13.12 16.46
C GLU A 324 15.78 -13.17 14.94
N ILE A 325 16.25 -14.29 14.40
CA ILE A 325 16.41 -14.47 12.95
C ILE A 325 15.05 -14.54 12.24
N GLU A 326 14.06 -15.21 12.83
CA GLU A 326 12.70 -15.27 12.30
C GLU A 326 12.08 -13.87 12.17
N VAL A 327 12.25 -13.05 13.21
CA VAL A 327 11.80 -11.64 13.17
C VAL A 327 12.52 -10.86 12.07
N GLN A 328 13.84 -11.01 11.93
CA GLN A 328 14.60 -10.33 10.87
C GLN A 328 14.15 -10.75 9.47
N ILE A 329 13.97 -12.05 9.23
CA ILE A 329 13.45 -12.56 7.95
C ILE A 329 12.07 -11.99 7.68
N GLY A 330 11.17 -12.00 8.67
CA GLY A 330 9.82 -11.46 8.53
C GLY A 330 9.79 -9.98 8.16
N ILE A 331 10.68 -9.16 8.75
CA ILE A 331 10.83 -7.74 8.38
C ILE A 331 11.29 -7.60 6.92
N LEU A 332 12.33 -8.33 6.52
CA LEU A 332 12.85 -8.27 5.16
C LEU A 332 11.85 -8.74 4.11
N GLU A 333 11.06 -9.78 4.40
CA GLU A 333 9.99 -10.27 3.52
C GLU A 333 8.84 -9.25 3.39
N ALA A 334 8.51 -8.54 4.47
CA ALA A 334 7.54 -7.45 4.44
C ALA A 334 8.03 -6.29 3.57
N ASP A 335 9.29 -5.87 3.73
CA ASP A 335 9.91 -4.83 2.91
C ASP A 335 9.98 -5.25 1.43
N GLN A 336 10.33 -6.51 1.16
CA GLN A 336 10.32 -7.05 -0.19
C GLN A 336 8.93 -6.95 -0.84
N LYS A 337 7.87 -7.34 -0.12
CA LYS A 337 6.49 -7.22 -0.61
C LYS A 337 6.08 -5.77 -0.86
N MET A 338 6.47 -4.85 0.04
CA MET A 338 6.21 -3.42 -0.13
C MET A 338 6.85 -2.89 -1.41
N TYR A 339 8.14 -3.14 -1.65
CA TYR A 339 8.83 -2.66 -2.84
C TYR A 339 8.32 -3.33 -4.13
N GLN A 340 7.92 -4.60 -4.10
CA GLN A 340 7.28 -5.26 -5.25
C GLN A 340 5.96 -4.56 -5.65
N ASN A 341 5.15 -4.19 -4.66
CA ASN A 341 3.91 -3.46 -4.89
C ASN A 341 4.17 -2.05 -5.45
N MET A 342 5.15 -1.33 -4.89
CA MET A 342 5.55 0.00 -5.37
C MET A 342 6.06 -0.05 -6.82
N LEU A 343 6.93 -1.02 -7.13
CA LEU A 343 7.44 -1.24 -8.48
C LEU A 343 6.30 -1.51 -9.47
N THR A 344 5.40 -2.42 -9.14
CA THR A 344 4.26 -2.76 -10.00
C THR A 344 3.39 -1.54 -10.32
N ARG A 345 3.13 -0.68 -9.32
CA ARG A 345 2.38 0.56 -9.52
C ARG A 345 3.14 1.57 -10.39
N ALA A 346 4.43 1.75 -10.13
CA ALA A 346 5.27 2.66 -10.90
C ALA A 346 5.39 2.23 -12.37
N GLU A 347 5.56 0.94 -12.64
CA GLU A 347 5.58 0.38 -13.99
C GLU A 347 4.25 0.58 -14.73
N GLY A 348 3.12 0.40 -14.03
CA GLY A 348 1.79 0.69 -14.57
C GLY A 348 1.63 2.15 -14.98
N LEU A 349 1.95 3.08 -14.06
CA LEU A 349 1.87 4.52 -14.31
C LEU A 349 2.80 4.96 -15.44
N LYS A 350 4.02 4.43 -15.48
CA LYS A 350 4.99 4.68 -16.55
C LYS A 350 4.41 4.26 -17.90
N LYS A 351 3.82 3.07 -17.98
CA LYS A 351 3.19 2.57 -19.21
C LYS A 351 2.05 3.48 -19.67
N ASP A 352 1.17 3.89 -18.76
CA ASP A 352 0.06 4.80 -19.08
C ASP A 352 0.56 6.18 -19.57
N LEU A 353 1.66 6.68 -19.00
CA LEU A 353 2.33 7.90 -19.47
C LEU A 353 2.94 7.72 -20.87
N GLU A 354 3.61 6.60 -21.13
CA GLU A 354 4.17 6.30 -22.46
C GLU A 354 3.09 6.19 -23.54
N GLU A 355 1.96 5.57 -23.21
CA GLU A 355 0.81 5.46 -24.11
C GLU A 355 0.19 6.83 -24.40
N ARG A 356 -0.04 7.64 -23.35
CA ARG A 356 -0.53 9.02 -23.51
C ARG A 356 0.40 9.88 -24.35
N TYR A 357 1.71 9.79 -24.12
CA TYR A 357 2.70 10.52 -24.91
C TYR A 357 2.62 10.14 -26.40
N LYS A 358 2.57 8.84 -26.71
CA LYS A 358 2.50 8.34 -28.10
C LYS A 358 1.21 8.79 -28.79
N GLU A 359 0.08 8.69 -28.09
CA GLU A 359 -1.21 9.11 -28.61
C GLU A 359 -1.28 10.62 -28.80
N GLY A 360 -0.81 11.40 -27.82
CA GLY A 360 -0.72 12.86 -27.89
C GLY A 360 0.17 13.31 -29.06
N GLU A 361 1.35 12.72 -29.21
CA GLU A 361 2.26 13.02 -30.33
C GLU A 361 1.59 12.81 -31.67
N LYS A 362 0.89 11.69 -31.83
CA LYS A 362 0.15 11.36 -33.04
C LYS A 362 -0.99 12.35 -33.29
N GLN A 363 -1.84 12.60 -32.30
CA GLN A 363 -2.98 13.52 -32.42
C GLN A 363 -2.54 14.94 -32.79
N TYR A 364 -1.47 15.44 -32.17
CA TYR A 364 -0.94 16.75 -32.51
C TYR A 364 -0.37 16.79 -33.93
N LYS A 365 0.38 15.77 -34.36
CA LYS A 365 0.87 15.69 -35.76
C LYS A 365 -0.27 15.66 -36.76
N ASP A 366 -1.29 14.83 -36.51
CA ASP A 366 -2.45 14.69 -37.39
C ASP A 366 -3.25 16.00 -37.48
N SER A 367 -3.43 16.71 -36.35
CA SER A 367 -4.07 18.03 -36.31
C SER A 367 -3.32 19.07 -37.15
N ILE A 368 -1.99 19.11 -37.03
CA ILE A 368 -1.14 20.02 -37.81
C ILE A 368 -1.18 19.69 -39.30
N ILE A 369 -1.15 18.41 -39.67
CA ILE A 369 -1.26 17.95 -41.06
C ILE A 369 -2.64 18.29 -41.62
N SER A 370 -3.72 18.09 -40.86
CA SER A 370 -5.08 18.48 -41.25
C SER A 370 -5.18 19.98 -41.50
N GLY A 371 -4.63 20.80 -40.59
CA GLY A 371 -4.58 22.25 -40.76
C GLY A 371 -3.82 22.68 -42.02
N LEU A 372 -2.71 22.00 -42.35
CA LEU A 372 -2.02 22.22 -43.63
C LEU A 372 -2.90 21.84 -44.82
N ASN A 373 -3.53 20.66 -44.81
CA ASN A 373 -4.40 20.22 -45.92
C ASN A 373 -5.61 21.14 -46.13
N GLU A 374 -6.09 21.81 -45.09
CA GLU A 374 -7.16 22.83 -45.20
C GLU A 374 -6.70 24.12 -45.88
N LEU A 375 -5.41 24.49 -45.77
CA LEU A 375 -4.85 25.70 -46.39
C LEU A 375 -4.66 25.57 -47.90
N TYR A 376 -4.54 24.35 -48.43
CA TYR A 376 -4.14 24.10 -49.81
C TYR A 376 -5.21 23.39 -50.64
N ASP A 377 -5.25 23.72 -51.92
CA ASP A 377 -5.83 22.90 -52.98
C ASP A 377 -4.69 22.38 -53.86
N ILE A 378 -4.67 21.07 -54.09
CA ILE A 378 -3.60 20.41 -54.82
C ILE A 378 -3.96 20.40 -56.30
N THR A 379 -3.13 21.02 -57.13
CA THR A 379 -3.29 20.97 -58.59
C THR A 379 -2.49 19.81 -59.17
N SER A 380 -3.07 19.12 -60.16
CA SER A 380 -2.46 17.98 -60.85
C SER A 380 -1.35 18.38 -61.82
N ALA A 381 -0.99 19.67 -61.89
CA ALA A 381 -0.01 20.19 -62.82
C ALA A 381 1.40 19.91 -62.29
N GLU A 382 1.84 18.65 -62.41
CA GLU A 382 3.26 18.33 -62.46
C GLU A 382 3.79 18.76 -63.83
N GLY A 383 4.24 20.03 -63.89
CA GLY A 383 5.04 20.57 -64.99
C GLY A 383 6.49 20.68 -64.59
#